data_AF-A0A498CFB1-F1
#
_entry.id   AF-A0A498CFB1-F1
#
_cell.length_a   1.000
_cell.length_b   1.000
_cell.length_c   1.000
_cell.angle_alpha   90.00
_cell.angle_beta   90.00
_cell.angle_gamma   90.00
#
_symmetry.space_group_name_H-M   'P 1'
#
loop_
_entity.id
_entity.type
_entity.pdbx_description
1 polymer ?
#
loop_
_entity_poly.entity_id
_entity_poly.type
_entity_poly.pdbx_seq_one_letter_code
_entity_poly.pdbx_strand_id
1 'polypeptide(L)' 'MSNPILLPVLEWARRLRYPTLFKITAALFAVTLVIPDPLPFVDEVLFGLGTLLLANWKRRGDKLPPPLPAKRRA' A
#
# COMPACT_ATOMS: atom_id res chain seq x y z
N MET A 1 6.67 -15.95 -7.49
CA MET A 1 5.75 -17.05 -7.13
C MET A 1 4.61 -16.44 -6.32
N SER A 2 3.37 -16.55 -6.78
CA SER A 2 2.21 -16.02 -6.03
C SER A 2 1.93 -16.93 -4.85
N ASN A 3 2.50 -16.62 -3.69
CA ASN A 3 2.27 -17.40 -2.49
C ASN A 3 0.86 -17.07 -1.95
N PRO A 4 -0.09 -18.02 -1.90
CA PRO A 4 -1.50 -17.74 -1.59
C PRO A 4 -1.70 -17.13 -0.19
N ILE A 5 -0.72 -17.24 0.70
CA ILE A 5 -0.75 -16.71 2.07
C ILE A 5 -0.45 -15.20 2.12
N LEU A 6 0.26 -14.65 1.13
CA LEU A 6 0.61 -13.23 1.09
C LEU A 6 -0.54 -12.34 0.62
N LEU A 7 -1.43 -12.89 -0.23
CA LEU A 7 -2.52 -12.15 -0.85
C LEU A 7 -3.50 -11.55 0.18
N PRO A 8 -3.98 -12.28 1.21
CA PRO A 8 -4.85 -11.71 2.23
C PRO A 8 -4.21 -10.53 2.99
N VAL A 9 -2.92 -10.63 3.31
CA VAL A 9 -2.17 -9.58 4.02
C VAL A 9 -2.05 -8.33 3.17
N LEU A 10 -1.75 -8.49 1.88
CA LEU A 10 -1.64 -7.39 0.92
C LEU A 10 -2.98 -6.72 0.62
N GLU A 11 -4.06 -7.51 0.48
CA GLU A 11 -5.42 -6.97 0.28
C GLU A 11 -5.91 -6.19 1.50
N TRP A 12 -5.59 -6.68 2.70
CA TRP A 12 -5.84 -5.92 3.94
C TRP A 12 -5.03 -4.63 3.96
N ALA A 13 -3.72 -4.71 3.68
CA ALA A 13 -2.83 -3.55 3.71
C ALA A 13 -3.26 -2.46 2.72
N ARG A 14 -3.75 -2.84 1.54
CA ARG A 14 -4.25 -1.90 0.52
C ARG A 14 -5.41 -1.03 1.00
N ARG A 15 -6.19 -1.48 2.00
CA ARG A 15 -7.30 -0.70 2.57
C ARG A 15 -6.84 0.35 3.59
N LEU A 16 -5.58 0.32 4.03
CA LEU A 16 -5.05 1.24 5.03
C LEU A 16 -4.77 2.63 4.44
N ARG A 17 -5.03 3.68 5.22
CA ARG A 17 -4.64 5.06 4.86
C ARG A 17 -3.12 5.19 4.85
N TYR A 18 -2.62 6.06 3.96
CA TYR A 18 -1.18 6.34 3.76
C TYR A 18 -0.34 6.44 5.06
N PRO A 19 -0.70 7.23 6.08
CA PRO A 19 0.12 7.33 7.29
C PRO A 19 0.17 6.04 8.10
N THR A 20 -0.88 5.22 8.08
CA THR A 20 -0.92 3.94 8.79
C THR A 20 -0.08 2.89 8.06
N LEU A 21 -0.24 2.81 6.74
CA LEU A 21 0.54 1.92 5.89
C LEU A 21 2.05 2.20 6.04
N PHE A 22 2.45 3.47 6.01
CA PHE A 22 3.85 3.89 6.21
C PHE A 22 4.42 3.40 7.55
N LYS A 23 3.67 3.58 8.65
CA LYS A 23 4.12 3.16 9.98
C LYS A 23 4.32 1.65 10.07
N ILE A 24 3.40 0.88 9.49
CA ILE A 24 3.49 -0.59 9.48
C ILE A 24 4.70 -1.03 8.67
N THR A 25 4.89 -0.49 7.46
CA THR A 25 6.06 -0.80 6.63
C THR A 25 7.37 -0.44 7.35
N ALA A 26 7.45 0.74 7.97
CA ALA A 26 8.64 1.20 8.68
C ALA A 26 8.94 0.37 9.94
N ALA A 27 7.91 -0.01 10.70
CA ALA A 27 8.06 -0.87 11.87
C ALA A 27 8.55 -2.26 11.46
N LEU A 28 7.96 -2.86 10.42
CA LEU A 28 8.39 -4.16 9.90
C LEU A 28 9.84 -4.11 9.40
N PHE A 29 10.21 -3.06 8.67
CA PHE A 29 11.58 -2.82 8.23
C PHE A 29 12.57 -2.75 9.40
N ALA A 30 12.24 -1.98 10.45
CA ALA A 30 13.09 -1.84 11.62
C ALA A 30 13.25 -3.18 12.38
N VAL A 31 12.19 -3.98 12.46
CA VAL A 31 12.24 -5.33 13.07
C VAL A 31 13.19 -6.23 12.28
N THR A 32 13.10 -6.25 10.95
CA THR A 32 14.01 -7.01 10.07
C THR A 32 15.47 -6.60 10.21
N LEU A 33 15.76 -5.34 10.53
CA LEU A 33 17.14 -4.89 10.76
C LEU A 33 17.73 -5.34 12.11
N VAL A 34 16.90 -5.44 13.15
CA VAL A 34 17.34 -5.75 14.51
C VAL A 34 17.34 -7.24 14.80
N ILE A 35 16.42 -7.99 14.18
CA ILE A 35 16.29 -9.44 14.34
C ILE A 35 16.84 -10.11 13.07
N PRO A 36 17.96 -10.86 13.14
CA PRO A 36 18.43 -11.65 12.01
C PRO A 36 17.34 -12.65 11.62
N ASP A 37 16.82 -12.53 10.40
CA ASP A 37 15.50 -13.07 10.05
C ASP A 37 15.48 -14.61 9.96
N PRO A 38 14.68 -15.31 10.80
CA PRO A 38 14.48 -16.75 10.71
C PRO A 38 13.23 -17.13 9.90
N LEU A 39 12.40 -16.17 9.48
CA LEU A 39 11.09 -16.44 8.90
C LEU A 39 11.09 -16.32 7.37
N PRO A 40 10.62 -17.35 6.65
CA PRO A 40 10.42 -17.22 5.21
C PRO A 40 9.30 -16.20 4.94
N PHE A 41 9.40 -15.47 3.83
CA PHE A 41 8.39 -14.56 3.28
C PHE A 41 8.31 -13.13 3.86
N VAL A 42 9.12 -12.78 4.86
CA VAL A 42 9.12 -11.43 5.45
C VAL A 42 9.54 -10.39 4.41
N ASP A 43 10.59 -10.67 3.65
CA ASP A 43 11.09 -9.78 2.61
C ASP A 43 10.04 -9.52 1.52
N GLU A 44 9.25 -10.51 1.13
CA GLU A 44 8.17 -10.38 0.15
C GLU A 44 6.99 -9.54 0.68
N VAL A 45 6.62 -9.70 1.95
CA VAL A 45 5.63 -8.84 2.60
C VAL A 45 6.15 -7.41 2.65
N LEU A 46 7.41 -7.23 3.06
CA LEU A 46 8.05 -5.94 3.20
C LEU A 46 8.13 -5.20 1.87
N PHE A 47 8.56 -5.91 0.81
CA PHE A 47 8.56 -5.39 -0.55
C PHE A 47 7.16 -5.05 -1.05
N GLY A 48 6.18 -5.95 -0.82
CA GLY A 48 4.78 -5.72 -1.17
C GLY A 48 4.17 -4.50 -0.47
N LEU A 49 4.40 -4.33 0.84
CA LEU A 49 4.00 -3.15 1.60
C LEU A 49 4.72 -1.88 1.10
N GLY A 50 5.99 -1.98 0.73
CA GLY A 50 6.76 -0.88 0.12
C GLY A 50 6.17 -0.43 -1.22
N THR A 51 5.78 -1.36 -2.09
CA THR A 51 5.13 -1.01 -3.37
C THR A 51 3.76 -0.34 -3.15
N LEU A 52 2.95 -0.83 -2.20
CA LEU A 52 1.69 -0.19 -1.81
C LEU A 52 1.92 1.22 -1.25
N LEU A 53 3.00 1.44 -0.52
CA LEU A 53 3.35 2.74 0.02
C LEU A 53 3.69 3.74 -1.09
N LEU A 54 4.53 3.33 -2.04
CA LEU A 54 4.85 4.15 -3.21
C LEU A 54 3.61 4.44 -4.06
N ALA A 55 2.76 3.44 -4.29
CA ALA A 55 1.52 3.59 -5.05
C ALA A 55 0.56 4.62 -4.42
N ASN A 56 0.56 4.74 -3.09
CA ASN A 56 -0.28 5.68 -2.36
C ASN A 56 0.35 7.08 -2.16
N TRP A 57 1.64 7.25 -2.46
CA TRP A 57 2.38 8.51 -2.22
C TRP A 57 1.77 9.69 -2.99
N LYS A 58 1.39 9.50 -4.27
CA LYS A 58 0.98 10.63 -5.13
C LYS A 58 -0.53 10.92 -5.14
N ARG A 59 -1.39 10.15 -4.46
CA ARG A 59 -2.86 10.32 -4.53
C ARG A 59 -3.42 11.60 -3.90
N ARG A 60 -2.58 12.46 -3.31
CA ARG A 60 -2.99 13.80 -2.87
C ARG A 60 -3.05 14.77 -4.07
N GLY A 61 -3.95 14.56 -5.02
CA GLY A 61 -3.99 15.43 -6.19
C GLY A 61 -4.99 15.11 -7.30
N ASP A 62 -5.66 13.96 -7.28
CA ASP A 62 -6.74 13.69 -8.23
C ASP A 62 -7.97 14.50 -7.82
N LYS A 63 -7.91 15.81 -8.11
CA LYS A 63 -9.09 16.64 -8.28
C LYS A 63 -9.93 15.89 -9.31
N LEU A 64 -11.07 15.37 -8.86
CA LEU A 64 -12.09 14.84 -9.76
C LEU A 64 -12.20 15.84 -10.93
N PRO A 65 -12.10 15.39 -12.21
CA PRO A 65 -12.28 16.31 -13.32
C PRO A 65 -13.59 17.07 -13.11
N PRO A 66 -13.58 18.41 -13.29
CA PRO A 66 -14.74 19.23 -12.99
C PRO A 66 -15.97 18.65 -13.71
N PRO A 67 -17.13 18.57 -13.03
CA PRO A 67 -18.32 17.95 -13.60
C PRO A 67 -18.63 18.58 -14.96
N LEU A 68 -18.79 17.73 -15.98
CA LEU A 68 -19.09 18.18 -17.34
C LEU A 68 -20.35 19.05 -17.31
N PRO A 69 -20.34 20.20 -18.01
CA PRO A 69 -21.47 21.13 -17.99
C PRO A 69 -22.73 20.40 -18.46
N ALA A 70 -23.78 20.43 -17.62
CA ALA A 70 -25.06 19.83 -17.94
C ALA A 70 -25.56 20.46 -19.25
N LYS A 71 -25.67 19.62 -20.29
CA LYS A 71 -26.18 20.02 -21.60
C LYS A 71 -27.62 20.49 -21.42
N ARG A 72 -27.82 21.82 -21.33
CA ARG A 72 -29.16 22.43 -21.37
C ARG A 72 -29.79 22.01 -22.69
N ARG A 73 -30.81 21.17 -22.61
CA ARG A 73 -31.70 20.90 -23.75
C ARG A 73 -32.56 22.15 -23.91
N ALA A 74 -32.39 22.82 -25.05
CA ALA A 74 -33.28 23.87 -25.54
C ALA A 74 -34.46 23.24 -26.27
#